data_AF-A0A7C4GHS8-F1
#
_entry.id   AF-A0A7C4GHS8-F1
#
_cell.length_a   1.000
_cell.length_b   1.000
_cell.length_c   1.000
_cell.angle_alpha   90.00
_cell.angle_beta   90.00
_cell.angle_gamma   90.00
#
_symmetry.space_group_name_H-M   'P 1'
#
loop_
_entity.id
_entity.type
_entity.pdbx_description
1 polymer ?
#
loop_
_entity_poly.entity_id
_entity_poly.type
_entity_poly.pdbx_seq_one_letter_code
_entity_poly.pdbx_strand_id
1 'polypeptide(L)'
;MSELPLVRDAMSTSFVVMDAEEPLTRAKGIFETKHPPLIVILEGEKFVGIVTERVLLKPRINPSAVKVASVAVVPPRLSPDDNICKAARLMIENNLKALPVIQDERVVGLLTVKDVVSSCSKFLKGTKVRDVMTRDPVVISVDDTIGRAISLMRDVGVSRLPVVENNELRGIITLHDLITRIILPKEKASIGDLIGEKVRTLSYRVRDVMTTPVHTAFPWEPVQRALDRMDQYDVSSLVVVEDRRVVGIVTLIDVLTPIARLESQRLENIDVQVVYKLGSVDASSKERVSLMARRFTNRLGRTIGTGVLTLHFKEHKEKHGERHLIHCRARLKTDKYQFVGIGEGWTLDLAARMALDRIERQIITSKELAMKYPFGVELIERLAETY
;
A
#
# COMPACT_ATOMS: atom_id res chain seq x y z
N MET A 1 7.62 29.71 -13.64
CA MET A 1 7.46 28.32 -13.13
C MET A 1 7.32 27.42 -14.34
N SER A 2 8.11 26.37 -14.47
CA SER A 2 7.90 25.40 -15.56
C SER A 2 6.51 24.78 -15.40
N GLU A 3 5.74 24.74 -16.49
CA GLU A 3 4.43 24.09 -16.51
C GLU A 3 4.55 22.63 -16.02
N LEU A 4 3.63 22.22 -15.14
CA LEU A 4 3.58 20.86 -14.63
C LEU A 4 3.06 19.96 -15.77
N PRO A 5 3.68 18.80 -16.03
CA PRO A 5 3.22 17.94 -17.12
C PRO A 5 1.80 17.40 -16.88
N LEU A 6 1.07 17.18 -17.96
CA LEU A 6 -0.26 16.57 -17.91
C LEU A 6 -0.16 15.04 -17.95
N VAL A 7 -1.21 14.37 -17.50
CA VAL A 7 -1.31 12.91 -17.52
C VAL A 7 -1.21 12.36 -18.94
N ARG A 8 -1.82 13.03 -19.94
CA ARG A 8 -1.77 12.62 -21.35
C ARG A 8 -0.35 12.57 -21.92
N ASP A 9 0.57 13.35 -21.37
CA ASP A 9 1.95 13.43 -21.87
C ASP A 9 2.82 12.27 -21.36
N ALA A 10 2.36 11.58 -20.31
CA ALA A 10 3.12 10.53 -19.63
C ALA A 10 2.44 9.15 -19.66
N MET A 11 1.13 9.07 -19.95
CA MET A 11 0.40 7.82 -19.95
C MET A 11 0.78 6.91 -21.13
N SER A 12 0.68 5.60 -20.92
CA SER A 12 0.75 4.59 -21.99
C SER A 12 -0.65 4.25 -22.50
N THR A 13 -0.82 4.11 -23.81
CA THR A 13 -2.04 3.58 -24.44
C THR A 13 -2.08 2.04 -24.47
N SER A 14 -0.96 1.38 -24.16
CA SER A 14 -0.88 -0.08 -24.04
C SER A 14 -1.03 -0.50 -22.59
N PHE A 15 -2.10 -1.24 -22.30
CA PHE A 15 -2.40 -1.80 -20.99
C PHE A 15 -3.12 -3.13 -21.10
N VAL A 16 -3.05 -3.95 -20.04
CA VAL A 16 -3.67 -5.27 -20.02
C VAL A 16 -5.12 -5.16 -19.55
N VAL A 17 -6.02 -5.71 -20.35
CA VAL A 17 -7.46 -5.78 -20.07
C VAL A 17 -7.91 -7.23 -19.88
N MET A 18 -8.97 -7.41 -19.11
CA MET A 18 -9.74 -8.65 -19.00
C MET A 18 -11.23 -8.33 -19.02
N ASP A 19 -12.01 -9.24 -19.59
CA ASP A 19 -13.47 -9.18 -19.50
C ASP A 19 -13.95 -9.56 -18.09
N ALA A 20 -15.01 -8.92 -17.63
CA ALA A 20 -15.58 -9.02 -16.28
C ALA A 20 -15.97 -10.45 -15.90
N GLU A 21 -16.38 -11.25 -16.89
CA GLU A 21 -16.87 -12.61 -16.71
C GLU A 21 -15.74 -13.64 -16.65
N GLU A 22 -14.51 -13.24 -16.98
CA GLU A 22 -13.36 -14.14 -17.01
C GLU A 22 -12.95 -14.62 -15.60
N PRO A 23 -12.44 -15.85 -15.48
CA PRO A 23 -12.03 -16.39 -14.20
C PRO A 23 -10.72 -15.73 -13.70
N LEU A 24 -10.61 -15.60 -12.38
CA LEU A 24 -9.43 -15.03 -11.72
C LEU A 24 -8.14 -15.84 -12.01
N THR A 25 -8.23 -17.12 -12.38
CA THR A 25 -7.10 -17.92 -12.87
C THR A 25 -6.41 -17.33 -14.08
N ARG A 26 -7.14 -16.66 -14.98
CA ARG A 26 -6.53 -15.98 -16.14
C ARG A 26 -5.75 -14.75 -15.69
N ALA A 27 -6.28 -13.98 -14.74
CA ALA A 27 -5.58 -12.83 -14.15
C ALA A 27 -4.26 -13.26 -13.51
N LYS A 28 -4.28 -14.40 -12.79
CA LYS A 28 -3.10 -15.03 -12.23
C LYS A 28 -2.05 -15.31 -13.33
N GLY A 29 -2.41 -15.98 -14.42
CA GLY A 29 -1.49 -16.25 -15.53
C GLY A 29 -0.93 -14.99 -16.19
N ILE A 30 -1.72 -13.92 -16.25
CA ILE A 30 -1.26 -12.61 -16.73
C ILE A 30 -0.21 -12.00 -15.78
N PHE A 31 -0.44 -12.04 -14.46
CA PHE A 31 0.54 -11.56 -13.48
C PHE A 31 1.85 -12.38 -13.51
N GLU A 32 1.77 -13.67 -13.81
CA GLU A 32 2.93 -14.57 -13.92
C GLU A 32 3.76 -14.32 -15.18
N THR A 33 3.13 -13.97 -16.31
CA THR A 33 3.81 -13.92 -17.62
C THR A 33 4.14 -12.50 -18.09
N LYS A 34 3.25 -11.55 -17.83
CA LYS A 34 3.37 -10.17 -18.31
C LYS A 34 3.77 -9.18 -17.21
N HIS A 35 3.71 -9.60 -15.95
CA HIS A 35 4.01 -8.78 -14.77
C HIS A 35 3.40 -7.35 -14.77
N PRO A 36 2.13 -7.15 -15.17
CA PRO A 36 1.57 -5.81 -15.19
C PRO A 36 1.34 -5.30 -13.75
N PRO A 37 1.43 -3.98 -13.51
CA PRO A 37 1.18 -3.40 -12.19
C PRO A 37 -0.29 -3.56 -11.75
N LEU A 38 -1.22 -3.63 -12.71
CA LEU A 38 -2.64 -3.92 -12.52
C LEU A 38 -3.24 -4.44 -13.85
N ILE A 39 -4.43 -5.02 -13.76
CA ILE A 39 -5.25 -5.43 -14.90
C ILE A 39 -6.55 -4.61 -14.86
N VAL A 40 -6.91 -4.02 -16.00
CA VAL A 40 -8.17 -3.27 -16.19
C VAL A 40 -9.28 -4.25 -16.50
N ILE A 41 -10.41 -4.15 -15.79
CA ILE A 41 -11.57 -5.03 -15.96
C ILE A 41 -12.67 -4.28 -16.68
N LEU A 42 -13.14 -4.85 -17.78
CA LEU A 42 -14.17 -4.29 -18.65
C LEU A 42 -15.37 -5.23 -18.76
N GLU A 43 -16.58 -4.69 -18.87
CA GLU A 43 -17.78 -5.43 -19.29
C GLU A 43 -18.22 -4.84 -20.63
N GLY A 44 -17.86 -5.52 -21.73
CA GLY A 44 -17.87 -4.89 -23.06
C GLY A 44 -16.91 -3.69 -23.11
N GLU A 45 -17.43 -2.50 -23.39
CA GLU A 45 -16.63 -1.25 -23.39
C GLU A 45 -16.64 -0.52 -22.04
N LYS A 46 -17.45 -0.97 -21.09
CA LYS A 46 -17.65 -0.27 -19.81
C LYS A 46 -16.55 -0.63 -18.83
N PHE A 47 -15.94 0.38 -18.22
CA PHE A 47 -14.99 0.19 -17.14
C PHE A 47 -15.67 -0.30 -15.86
N VAL A 48 -15.24 -1.46 -15.36
CA VAL A 48 -15.77 -2.07 -14.11
C VAL A 48 -14.85 -1.79 -12.93
N GLY A 49 -13.53 -1.86 -13.14
CA GLY A 49 -12.55 -1.64 -12.08
C GLY A 49 -11.17 -2.18 -12.44
N ILE A 50 -10.32 -2.33 -11.43
CA ILE A 50 -8.97 -2.89 -11.58
C ILE A 50 -8.76 -4.08 -10.66
N VAL A 51 -7.84 -4.96 -11.04
CA VAL A 51 -7.30 -6.01 -10.19
C VAL A 51 -5.79 -5.84 -10.08
N THR A 52 -5.25 -6.01 -8.87
CA THR A 52 -3.82 -6.02 -8.60
C THR A 52 -3.39 -7.40 -8.10
N GLU A 53 -2.11 -7.72 -8.24
CA GLU A 53 -1.52 -9.00 -7.80
C GLU A 53 -1.83 -9.32 -6.33
N ARG A 54 -2.04 -8.29 -5.50
CA ARG A 54 -2.40 -8.42 -4.07
C ARG A 54 -3.70 -9.19 -3.83
N VAL A 55 -4.58 -9.31 -4.83
CA VAL A 55 -5.79 -10.13 -4.73
C VAL A 55 -5.47 -11.62 -4.50
N LEU A 56 -4.34 -12.09 -5.03
CA LEU A 56 -3.92 -13.49 -4.99
C LEU A 56 -3.48 -13.94 -3.58
N LEU A 57 -3.20 -13.00 -2.67
CA LEU A 57 -2.89 -13.30 -1.27
C LEU A 57 -4.12 -13.58 -0.38
N LYS A 58 -5.34 -13.44 -0.91
CA LYS A 58 -6.57 -13.62 -0.12
C LYS A 58 -6.85 -15.12 0.06
N PRO A 59 -6.73 -15.67 1.29
CA PRO A 59 -6.70 -17.13 1.54
C PRO A 59 -8.02 -17.87 1.28
N ARG A 60 -9.12 -17.16 0.95
CA ARG A 60 -10.45 -17.74 0.75
C ARG A 60 -10.96 -17.63 -0.69
N ILE A 61 -10.12 -17.20 -1.61
CA ILE A 61 -10.50 -17.07 -3.01
C ILE A 61 -9.95 -18.29 -3.73
N ASN A 62 -10.83 -19.19 -4.18
CA ASN A 62 -10.46 -20.20 -5.16
C ASN A 62 -10.42 -19.50 -6.52
N PRO A 63 -9.24 -19.24 -7.13
CA PRO A 63 -9.18 -18.44 -8.35
C PRO A 63 -9.95 -19.06 -9.51
N SER A 64 -10.13 -20.39 -9.51
CA SER A 64 -10.82 -21.12 -10.58
C SER A 64 -12.34 -20.98 -10.56
N ALA A 65 -12.91 -20.58 -9.41
CA ALA A 65 -14.37 -20.50 -9.21
C ALA A 65 -14.88 -19.05 -9.12
N VAL A 66 -13.99 -18.06 -9.17
CA VAL A 66 -14.30 -16.66 -8.91
C VAL A 66 -14.05 -15.84 -10.17
N LYS A 67 -15.09 -15.13 -10.62
CA LYS A 67 -15.00 -14.16 -11.72
C LYS A 67 -14.17 -12.96 -11.30
N VAL A 68 -13.39 -12.40 -12.23
CA VAL A 68 -12.49 -11.28 -11.97
C VAL A 68 -13.25 -10.02 -11.54
N ALA A 69 -14.46 -9.77 -12.06
CA ALA A 69 -15.29 -8.63 -11.65
C ALA A 69 -15.64 -8.63 -10.16
N SER A 70 -15.85 -9.80 -9.56
CA SER A 70 -16.25 -9.90 -8.14
C SER A 70 -15.15 -9.47 -7.15
N VAL A 71 -13.91 -9.39 -7.63
CA VAL A 71 -12.75 -8.98 -6.83
C VAL A 71 -12.12 -7.68 -7.32
N ALA A 72 -12.62 -7.14 -8.43
CA ALA A 72 -12.21 -5.85 -8.97
C ALA A 72 -12.56 -4.73 -7.97
N VAL A 73 -11.70 -3.73 -7.93
CA VAL A 73 -11.91 -2.52 -7.12
C VAL A 73 -11.94 -1.32 -8.05
N VAL A 74 -12.86 -0.40 -7.81
CA VAL A 74 -12.91 0.86 -8.54
C VAL A 74 -11.80 1.78 -8.00
N PRO A 75 -10.78 2.14 -8.81
CA PRO A 75 -9.75 3.08 -8.39
C PRO A 75 -10.28 4.52 -8.44
N PRO A 76 -9.57 5.49 -7.83
CA PRO A 76 -9.86 6.90 -8.06
C PRO A 76 -9.75 7.24 -9.56
N ARG A 77 -10.59 8.18 -10.02
CA ARG A 77 -10.58 8.63 -11.41
C ARG A 77 -9.40 9.58 -11.67
N LEU A 78 -8.71 9.35 -12.78
CA LEU A 78 -7.67 10.20 -13.33
C LEU A 78 -8.00 10.51 -14.79
N SER A 79 -8.07 11.79 -15.15
CA SER A 79 -8.35 12.28 -16.50
C SER A 79 -7.05 12.55 -17.28
N PRO A 80 -7.02 12.46 -18.62
CA PRO A 80 -5.88 12.88 -19.42
C PRO A 80 -5.49 14.36 -19.24
N ASP A 81 -6.44 15.20 -18.82
CA ASP A 81 -6.25 16.64 -18.56
C ASP A 81 -5.80 16.96 -17.13
N ASP A 82 -5.77 15.95 -16.25
CA ASP A 82 -5.22 16.14 -14.90
C ASP A 82 -3.70 16.33 -14.98
N ASN A 83 -3.13 17.03 -13.99
CA ASN A 83 -1.68 17.15 -13.86
C ASN A 83 -1.08 15.90 -13.18
N ILE A 84 0.22 15.69 -13.40
CA ILE A 84 0.97 14.57 -12.83
C ILE A 84 1.01 14.59 -11.28
N CYS A 85 0.93 15.77 -10.63
CA CYS A 85 0.94 15.83 -9.16
C CYS A 85 -0.33 15.23 -8.56
N LYS A 86 -1.50 15.43 -9.19
CA LYS A 86 -2.74 14.74 -8.83
C LYS A 86 -2.59 13.22 -8.99
N ALA A 87 -1.97 12.75 -10.06
CA ALA A 87 -1.71 11.32 -10.24
C ALA A 87 -0.81 10.76 -9.13
N ALA A 88 0.30 11.46 -8.82
CA ALA A 88 1.21 11.09 -7.74
C ALA A 88 0.48 10.97 -6.40
N ARG A 89 -0.37 11.96 -6.06
CA ARG A 89 -1.21 11.96 -4.87
C ARG A 89 -2.14 10.75 -4.82
N LEU A 90 -2.91 10.52 -5.89
CA LEU A 90 -3.85 9.40 -5.97
C LEU A 90 -3.14 8.03 -5.83
N MET A 91 -1.94 7.88 -6.39
CA MET A 91 -1.13 6.65 -6.25
C MET A 91 -0.70 6.42 -4.80
N ILE A 92 -0.20 7.45 -4.09
CA ILE A 92 0.24 7.36 -2.69
C ILE A 92 -0.92 7.03 -1.76
N GLU A 93 -2.03 7.75 -1.92
CA GLU A 93 -3.23 7.65 -1.09
C GLU A 93 -3.89 6.28 -1.20
N ASN A 94 -3.93 5.73 -2.42
CA ASN A 94 -4.60 4.45 -2.70
C ASN A 94 -3.64 3.26 -2.72
N ASN A 95 -2.34 3.50 -2.48
CA ASN A 95 -1.27 2.50 -2.54
C ASN A 95 -1.28 1.72 -3.87
N LEU A 96 -1.44 2.45 -4.97
CA LEU A 96 -1.51 1.92 -6.32
C LEU A 96 -0.22 2.25 -7.08
N LYS A 97 0.32 1.25 -7.78
CA LYS A 97 1.51 1.41 -8.63
C LYS A 97 1.19 1.93 -10.04
N ALA A 98 -0.09 1.99 -10.38
CA ALA A 98 -0.60 2.52 -11.63
C ALA A 98 -2.06 2.96 -11.47
N LEU A 99 -2.50 3.88 -12.31
CA LEU A 99 -3.87 4.37 -12.38
C LEU A 99 -4.37 4.27 -13.82
N PRO A 100 -5.56 3.70 -14.07
CA PRO A 100 -6.19 3.82 -15.37
C PRO A 100 -6.56 5.30 -15.61
N VAL A 101 -6.28 5.78 -16.81
CA VAL A 101 -6.67 7.10 -17.27
C VAL A 101 -8.02 6.97 -17.97
N ILE A 102 -9.01 7.70 -17.48
CA ILE A 102 -10.41 7.56 -17.88
C ILE A 102 -10.88 8.86 -18.52
N GLN A 103 -11.45 8.75 -19.72
CA GLN A 103 -12.10 9.83 -20.45
C GLN A 103 -13.44 9.31 -20.99
N ASP A 104 -14.52 10.05 -20.80
CA ASP A 104 -15.87 9.68 -21.26
C ASP A 104 -16.27 8.24 -20.85
N GLU A 105 -16.04 7.87 -19.59
CA GLU A 105 -16.30 6.54 -19.00
C GLU A 105 -15.48 5.37 -19.61
N ARG A 106 -14.54 5.66 -20.52
CA ARG A 106 -13.66 4.68 -21.13
C ARG A 106 -12.24 4.81 -20.62
N VAL A 107 -11.53 3.69 -20.50
CA VAL A 107 -10.10 3.69 -20.18
C VAL A 107 -9.33 4.01 -21.46
N VAL A 108 -8.69 5.16 -21.51
CA VAL A 108 -7.90 5.65 -22.67
C VAL A 108 -6.40 5.45 -22.49
N GLY A 109 -5.95 5.10 -21.28
CA GLY A 109 -4.55 4.84 -21.01
C GLY A 109 -4.31 4.31 -19.60
N LEU A 110 -3.03 4.08 -19.31
CA LEU A 110 -2.54 3.68 -18.00
C LEU A 110 -1.33 4.54 -17.65
N LEU A 111 -1.33 5.11 -16.46
CA LEU A 111 -0.20 5.87 -15.93
C LEU A 111 0.41 5.10 -14.76
N THR A 112 1.70 4.81 -14.82
CA THR A 112 2.45 4.10 -13.77
C THR A 112 3.28 5.06 -12.91
N VAL A 113 3.75 4.57 -11.76
CA VAL A 113 4.69 5.31 -10.92
C VAL A 113 5.98 5.63 -11.70
N LYS A 114 6.48 4.71 -12.54
CA LYS A 114 7.69 4.93 -13.36
C LYS A 114 7.46 6.12 -14.31
N ASP A 115 6.30 6.21 -14.94
CA ASP A 115 5.96 7.31 -15.86
C ASP A 115 5.93 8.67 -15.14
N VAL A 116 5.34 8.72 -13.94
CA VAL A 116 5.31 9.92 -13.10
C VAL A 116 6.72 10.36 -12.69
N VAL A 117 7.55 9.43 -12.22
CA VAL A 117 8.93 9.72 -11.79
C VAL A 117 9.76 10.23 -12.96
N SER A 118 9.69 9.57 -14.12
CA SER A 118 10.43 9.97 -15.33
C SER A 118 10.04 11.38 -15.79
N SER A 119 8.74 11.68 -15.80
CA SER A 119 8.21 12.99 -16.21
C SER A 119 8.58 14.13 -15.26
N CYS A 120 8.86 13.81 -14.00
CA CYS A 120 9.18 14.78 -12.95
C CYS A 120 10.64 14.74 -12.47
N SER A 121 11.53 14.02 -13.16
CA SER A 121 12.95 13.86 -12.79
C SER A 121 13.66 15.19 -12.47
N LYS A 122 13.37 16.25 -13.24
CA LYS A 122 13.92 17.61 -13.02
C LYS A 122 13.61 18.18 -11.63
N PHE A 123 12.46 17.83 -11.05
CA PHE A 123 12.01 18.31 -9.74
C PHE A 123 12.59 17.52 -8.57
N LEU A 124 13.21 16.36 -8.83
CA LEU A 124 13.85 15.52 -7.83
C LEU A 124 15.32 15.88 -7.58
N LYS A 125 15.85 16.88 -8.32
CA LYS A 125 17.21 17.37 -8.13
C LYS A 125 17.39 17.92 -6.71
N GLY A 126 18.40 17.43 -6.01
CA GLY A 126 18.74 17.85 -4.65
C GLY A 126 18.00 17.08 -3.54
N THR A 127 17.00 16.26 -3.87
CA THR A 127 16.35 15.36 -2.90
C THR A 127 17.29 14.20 -2.54
N LYS A 128 17.48 13.93 -1.25
CA LYS A 128 18.25 12.80 -0.74
C LYS A 128 17.34 11.63 -0.38
N VAL A 129 17.88 10.42 -0.37
CA VAL A 129 17.12 9.21 -0.01
C VAL A 129 16.44 9.36 1.35
N ARG A 130 17.13 9.91 2.36
CA ARG A 130 16.57 10.16 3.70
C ARG A 130 15.36 11.10 3.76
N ASP A 131 15.15 11.91 2.72
CA ASP A 131 14.06 12.88 2.65
C ASP A 131 12.75 12.22 2.19
N VAL A 132 12.86 11.05 1.55
CA VAL A 132 11.72 10.28 1.02
C VAL A 132 11.57 8.90 1.64
N MET A 133 12.64 8.29 2.17
CA MET A 133 12.60 6.93 2.69
C MET A 133 11.60 6.77 3.84
N THR A 134 10.98 5.59 3.90
CA THR A 134 10.30 5.15 5.12
C THR A 134 11.38 4.76 6.13
N ARG A 135 11.45 5.48 7.25
CA ARG A 135 12.34 5.18 8.39
C ARG A 135 11.81 4.01 9.20
N ASP A 136 12.71 3.29 9.86
CA ASP A 136 12.40 2.18 10.77
C ASP A 136 11.40 1.17 10.16
N PRO A 137 11.73 0.59 8.99
CA PRO A 137 10.83 -0.30 8.29
C PRO A 137 10.57 -1.55 9.13
N VAL A 138 9.38 -2.11 9.00
CA VAL A 138 9.08 -3.42 9.58
C VAL A 138 9.99 -4.47 8.94
N VAL A 139 10.82 -5.11 9.76
CA VAL A 139 11.75 -6.17 9.37
C VAL A 139 11.23 -7.54 9.79
N ILE A 140 11.85 -8.60 9.25
CA ILE A 140 11.55 -9.99 9.60
C ILE A 140 12.85 -10.78 9.82
N SER A 141 12.84 -11.76 10.72
CA SER A 141 14.02 -12.61 10.96
C SER A 141 14.20 -13.65 9.86
N VAL A 142 15.45 -14.05 9.60
CA VAL A 142 15.80 -15.21 8.76
C VAL A 142 15.15 -16.53 9.24
N ASP A 143 14.81 -16.61 10.54
CA ASP A 143 14.18 -17.77 11.18
C ASP A 143 12.65 -17.76 11.21
N ASP A 144 12.05 -16.62 10.91
CA ASP A 144 10.60 -16.52 10.86
C ASP A 144 10.03 -17.36 9.73
N THR A 145 8.76 -17.75 9.86
CA THR A 145 8.07 -18.54 8.85
C THR A 145 7.50 -17.67 7.74
N ILE A 146 7.30 -18.26 6.56
CA ILE A 146 6.59 -17.62 5.44
C ILE A 146 5.15 -17.21 5.83
N GLY A 147 4.47 -18.03 6.64
CA GLY A 147 3.15 -17.67 7.18
C GLY A 147 3.18 -16.36 7.98
N ARG A 148 4.21 -16.16 8.82
CA ARG A 148 4.42 -14.90 9.56
C ARG A 148 4.70 -13.74 8.60
N ALA A 149 5.54 -13.93 7.58
CA ALA A 149 5.81 -12.91 6.57
C ALA A 149 4.53 -12.44 5.87
N ILE A 150 3.67 -13.37 5.44
CA ILE A 150 2.38 -13.08 4.79
C ILE A 150 1.45 -12.32 5.74
N SER A 151 1.36 -12.74 7.01
CA SER A 151 0.54 -12.03 8.01
C SER A 151 1.04 -10.61 8.21
N LEU A 152 2.36 -10.44 8.43
CA LEU A 152 2.97 -9.14 8.67
C LEU A 152 2.76 -8.19 7.48
N MET A 153 2.99 -8.65 6.24
CA MET A 153 2.70 -7.86 5.03
C MET A 153 1.21 -7.49 4.91
N ARG A 154 0.30 -8.38 5.31
CA ARG A 154 -1.15 -8.13 5.29
C ARG A 154 -1.56 -7.11 6.35
N ASP A 155 -1.07 -7.28 7.57
CA ASP A 155 -1.48 -6.54 8.75
C ASP A 155 -0.95 -5.10 8.73
N VAL A 156 0.33 -4.95 8.38
CA VAL A 156 1.01 -3.65 8.23
C VAL A 156 0.68 -2.99 6.90
N GLY A 157 0.35 -3.78 5.86
CA GLY A 157 0.00 -3.27 4.55
C GLY A 157 1.18 -3.14 3.58
N VAL A 158 2.37 -3.57 3.96
CA VAL A 158 3.58 -3.53 3.12
C VAL A 158 3.62 -4.68 2.12
N SER A 159 4.42 -4.53 1.06
CA SER A 159 4.62 -5.55 0.01
C SER A 159 6.03 -6.09 -0.02
N ARG A 160 6.86 -5.72 0.96
CA ARG A 160 8.27 -6.05 1.06
C ARG A 160 8.70 -5.94 2.51
N LEU A 161 9.57 -6.84 2.94
CA LEU A 161 10.15 -6.88 4.28
C LEU A 161 11.66 -7.09 4.14
N PRO A 162 12.49 -6.17 4.67
CA PRO A 162 13.90 -6.46 4.87
C PRO A 162 14.05 -7.65 5.83
N VAL A 163 14.90 -8.58 5.47
CA VAL A 163 15.22 -9.77 6.27
C VAL A 163 16.51 -9.52 7.02
N VAL A 164 16.47 -9.67 8.34
CA VAL A 164 17.59 -9.38 9.23
C VAL A 164 18.00 -10.58 10.07
N GLU A 165 19.26 -10.61 10.46
CA GLU A 165 19.82 -11.54 11.45
C GLU A 165 20.81 -10.75 12.30
N ASN A 166 20.68 -10.81 13.63
CA ASN A 166 21.53 -10.02 14.55
C ASN A 166 21.58 -8.52 14.20
N ASN A 167 20.44 -7.94 13.79
CA ASN A 167 20.29 -6.55 13.33
C ASN A 167 21.05 -6.17 12.04
N GLU A 168 21.66 -7.14 11.35
CA GLU A 168 22.27 -6.93 10.04
C GLU A 168 21.32 -7.34 8.92
N LEU A 169 21.36 -6.62 7.80
CA LEU A 169 20.61 -6.99 6.60
C LEU A 169 21.16 -8.29 5.98
N ARG A 170 20.31 -9.30 5.87
CA ARG A 170 20.63 -10.58 5.21
C ARG A 170 19.92 -10.78 3.89
N GLY A 171 18.72 -10.22 3.72
CA GLY A 171 17.89 -10.46 2.53
C GLY A 171 16.71 -9.52 2.41
N ILE A 172 15.90 -9.73 1.38
CA ILE A 172 14.60 -9.08 1.24
C ILE A 172 13.58 -10.12 0.78
N ILE A 173 12.36 -10.06 1.32
CA ILE A 173 11.25 -10.87 0.82
C ILE A 173 10.13 -9.96 0.34
N THR A 174 9.64 -10.19 -0.88
CA THR A 174 8.57 -9.39 -1.48
C THR A 174 7.28 -10.19 -1.63
N LEU A 175 6.16 -9.47 -1.77
CA LEU A 175 4.86 -10.05 -2.10
C LEU A 175 4.92 -10.85 -3.40
N HIS A 176 5.69 -10.38 -4.37
CA HIS A 176 5.88 -11.07 -5.64
C HIS A 176 6.66 -12.38 -5.45
N ASP A 177 7.73 -12.40 -4.65
CA ASP A 177 8.46 -13.63 -4.31
C ASP A 177 7.56 -14.65 -3.62
N LEU A 178 6.73 -14.20 -2.66
CA LEU A 178 5.77 -15.06 -1.97
C LEU A 178 4.75 -15.64 -2.95
N ILE A 179 4.22 -14.85 -3.87
CA ILE A 179 3.25 -15.31 -4.85
C ILE A 179 3.89 -16.32 -5.80
N THR A 180 5.03 -15.98 -6.38
CA THR A 180 5.68 -16.80 -7.43
C THR A 180 6.39 -18.04 -6.90
N ARG A 181 6.95 -18.03 -5.69
CA ARG A 181 7.74 -19.15 -5.16
C ARG A 181 6.95 -20.08 -4.23
N ILE A 182 5.91 -19.56 -3.56
CA ILE A 182 5.18 -20.29 -2.51
C ILE A 182 3.75 -20.57 -2.95
N ILE A 183 3.04 -19.58 -3.44
CA ILE A 183 1.62 -19.73 -3.79
C ILE A 183 1.49 -20.37 -5.19
N LEU A 184 2.41 -20.05 -6.11
CA LEU A 184 2.38 -20.40 -7.53
C LEU A 184 3.70 -21.01 -8.04
N PRO A 185 4.21 -22.10 -7.44
CA PRO A 185 5.47 -22.69 -7.87
C PRO A 185 5.42 -23.13 -9.35
N LYS A 186 6.49 -22.87 -10.10
CA LYS A 186 6.59 -23.13 -11.55
C LYS A 186 6.64 -24.62 -11.91
N GLU A 187 6.99 -25.49 -10.96
CA GLU A 187 7.06 -26.94 -11.20
C GLU A 187 5.70 -27.59 -10.92
N LYS A 188 5.09 -28.17 -11.96
CA LYS A 188 4.01 -29.14 -11.78
C LYS A 188 4.61 -30.34 -11.07
N ALA A 189 4.04 -30.67 -9.92
CA ALA A 189 4.27 -31.93 -9.23
C ALA A 189 4.45 -33.08 -10.22
N SER A 190 5.61 -33.75 -10.19
CA SER A 190 5.88 -34.87 -11.08
C SER A 190 5.06 -36.08 -10.64
N ILE A 191 4.74 -36.96 -11.58
CA ILE A 191 3.99 -38.20 -11.32
C ILE A 191 4.77 -39.01 -10.27
N GLY A 192 4.28 -39.03 -9.03
CA GLY A 192 4.97 -39.60 -7.86
C GLY A 192 4.80 -38.76 -6.59
N ASP A 193 4.48 -37.48 -6.72
CA ASP A 193 4.18 -36.63 -5.56
C ASP A 193 2.88 -37.09 -4.90
N LEU A 194 3.00 -37.65 -3.69
CA LEU A 194 1.87 -38.09 -2.88
C LEU A 194 0.88 -36.93 -2.70
N ILE A 195 -0.36 -37.17 -3.12
CA ILE A 195 -1.52 -36.30 -2.88
C ILE A 195 -1.67 -36.15 -1.35
N GLY A 196 -1.05 -35.12 -0.79
CA GLY A 196 -1.01 -34.90 0.66
C GLY A 196 0.07 -33.92 1.16
N GLU A 197 1.17 -33.72 0.41
CA GLU A 197 2.26 -32.83 0.84
C GLU A 197 2.06 -31.33 0.58
N LYS A 198 0.84 -30.88 0.24
CA LYS A 198 0.52 -29.44 0.07
C LYS A 198 0.56 -28.59 1.36
N VAL A 199 1.03 -29.15 2.48
CA VAL A 199 0.82 -28.57 3.83
C VAL A 199 2.08 -27.91 4.44
N ARG A 200 3.27 -28.00 3.83
CA ARG A 200 4.51 -27.45 4.43
C ARG A 200 5.01 -26.11 3.86
N THR A 201 4.34 -25.53 2.86
CA THR A 201 4.84 -24.30 2.20
C THR A 201 4.82 -23.06 3.09
N LEU A 202 3.91 -22.99 4.06
CA LEU A 202 3.84 -21.89 5.03
C LEU A 202 4.83 -22.05 6.21
N SER A 203 5.34 -23.26 6.44
CA SER A 203 6.32 -23.57 7.48
C SER A 203 7.77 -23.36 7.03
N TYR A 204 8.02 -23.11 5.74
CA TYR A 204 9.35 -22.71 5.28
C TYR A 204 9.83 -21.47 6.01
N ARG A 205 11.15 -21.39 6.20
CA ARG A 205 11.76 -20.23 6.82
C ARG A 205 11.96 -19.15 5.77
N VAL A 206 11.96 -17.90 6.20
CA VAL A 206 12.20 -16.75 5.32
C VAL A 206 13.54 -16.87 4.60
N ARG A 207 14.59 -17.39 5.26
CA ARG A 207 15.90 -17.65 4.65
C ARG A 207 15.86 -18.51 3.39
N ASP A 208 14.88 -19.41 3.26
CA ASP A 208 14.78 -20.37 2.16
C ASP A 208 14.20 -19.73 0.89
N VAL A 209 13.56 -18.57 1.02
CA VAL A 209 12.76 -17.94 -0.04
C VAL A 209 13.20 -16.51 -0.33
N MET A 210 13.88 -15.86 0.62
CA MET A 210 14.34 -14.48 0.49
C MET A 210 15.27 -14.30 -0.72
N THR A 211 15.25 -13.11 -1.28
CA THR A 211 16.17 -12.72 -2.35
C THR A 211 17.45 -12.15 -1.74
N THR A 212 18.58 -12.66 -2.23
CA THR A 212 19.94 -12.23 -1.86
C THR A 212 20.83 -12.24 -3.12
N PRO A 213 21.77 -11.29 -3.29
CA PRO A 213 22.05 -10.13 -2.43
C PRO A 213 20.95 -9.05 -2.54
N VAL A 214 20.84 -8.21 -1.51
CA VAL A 214 19.86 -7.10 -1.48
C VAL A 214 20.47 -5.86 -2.10
N HIS A 215 19.74 -5.21 -3.01
CA HIS A 215 20.13 -3.89 -3.48
C HIS A 215 19.82 -2.83 -2.42
N THR A 216 20.86 -2.10 -1.98
CA THR A 216 20.80 -1.20 -0.82
C THR A 216 21.15 0.23 -1.15
N ALA A 217 20.52 1.20 -0.51
CA ALA A 217 20.81 2.63 -0.65
C ALA A 217 21.41 3.22 0.66
N PHE A 218 22.02 4.40 0.57
CA PHE A 218 22.51 5.17 1.71
C PHE A 218 21.61 6.38 1.98
N PRO A 219 21.38 6.79 3.24
CA PRO A 219 20.51 7.91 3.57
C PRO A 219 20.90 9.25 2.91
N TRP A 220 22.20 9.50 2.77
CA TRP A 220 22.73 10.78 2.28
C TRP A 220 22.83 10.88 0.76
N GLU A 221 22.68 9.77 0.03
CA GLU A 221 22.86 9.79 -1.41
C GLU A 221 21.68 10.48 -2.13
N PRO A 222 21.90 11.03 -3.33
CA PRO A 222 20.82 11.58 -4.14
C PRO A 222 19.77 10.53 -4.52
N VAL A 223 18.49 10.89 -4.47
CA VAL A 223 17.39 10.00 -4.91
C VAL A 223 17.60 9.51 -6.33
N GLN A 224 18.19 10.31 -7.22
CA GLN A 224 18.49 9.90 -8.59
C GLN A 224 19.36 8.64 -8.63
N ARG A 225 20.39 8.52 -7.77
CA ARG A 225 21.22 7.30 -7.73
C ARG A 225 20.48 6.07 -7.24
N ALA A 226 19.48 6.27 -6.37
CA ALA A 226 18.58 5.19 -5.97
C ALA A 226 17.66 4.79 -7.14
N LEU A 227 17.13 5.75 -7.89
CA LEU A 227 16.31 5.49 -9.08
C LEU A 227 17.09 4.77 -10.19
N ASP A 228 18.31 5.22 -10.48
CA ASP A 228 19.17 4.60 -11.50
C ASP A 228 19.45 3.12 -11.16
N ARG A 229 19.65 2.81 -9.87
CA ARG A 229 19.81 1.41 -9.43
C ARG A 229 18.52 0.62 -9.45
N MET A 230 17.40 1.24 -9.10
CA MET A 230 16.08 0.61 -9.24
C MET A 230 15.81 0.22 -10.70
N ASP A 231 16.19 1.07 -11.66
CA ASP A 231 16.05 0.79 -13.08
C ASP A 231 17.05 -0.27 -13.56
N GLN A 232 18.33 -0.10 -13.24
CA GLN A 232 19.41 -1.03 -13.63
C GLN A 232 19.14 -2.48 -13.20
N TYR A 233 18.62 -2.68 -12.00
CA TYR A 233 18.34 -4.01 -11.45
C TYR A 233 16.87 -4.44 -11.57
N ASP A 234 16.05 -3.64 -12.26
CA ASP A 234 14.59 -3.79 -12.35
C ASP A 234 13.90 -4.08 -11.00
N VAL A 235 14.32 -3.34 -9.96
CA VAL A 235 13.74 -3.43 -8.62
C VAL A 235 12.91 -2.20 -8.28
N SER A 236 11.78 -2.40 -7.63
CA SER A 236 10.88 -1.29 -7.24
C SER A 236 11.20 -0.67 -5.88
N SER A 237 12.29 -1.11 -5.23
CA SER A 237 12.69 -0.68 -3.89
C SER A 237 14.13 -1.02 -3.57
N LEU A 238 14.73 -0.23 -2.69
CA LEU A 238 16.04 -0.45 -2.11
C LEU A 238 15.94 -0.39 -0.59
N VAL A 239 16.65 -1.28 0.10
CA VAL A 239 16.78 -1.20 1.56
C VAL A 239 17.82 -0.15 1.89
N VAL A 240 17.47 0.82 2.73
CA VAL A 240 18.42 1.86 3.14
C VAL A 240 19.22 1.36 4.33
N VAL A 241 20.55 1.40 4.21
CA VAL A 241 21.47 0.87 5.21
C VAL A 241 22.49 1.91 5.66
N GLU A 242 22.87 1.82 6.93
CA GLU A 242 23.97 2.57 7.55
C GLU A 242 24.71 1.58 8.46
N ASP A 243 26.03 1.47 8.34
CA ASP A 243 26.85 0.50 9.07
C ASP A 243 26.30 -0.94 9.09
N ARG A 244 25.80 -1.40 7.93
CA ARG A 244 25.15 -2.72 7.70
C ARG A 244 23.80 -2.93 8.40
N ARG A 245 23.32 -1.94 9.14
CA ARG A 245 22.00 -1.95 9.78
C ARG A 245 20.96 -1.36 8.85
N VAL A 246 19.73 -1.86 8.96
CA VAL A 246 18.59 -1.32 8.21
C VAL A 246 18.08 -0.07 8.91
N VAL A 247 18.22 1.09 8.25
CA VAL A 247 17.74 2.39 8.76
C VAL A 247 16.51 2.89 8.00
N GLY A 248 16.20 2.26 6.86
CA GLY A 248 15.08 2.68 6.04
C GLY A 248 14.76 1.71 4.91
N ILE A 249 13.69 2.03 4.18
CA ILE A 249 13.41 1.47 2.86
C ILE A 249 12.91 2.58 1.96
N VAL A 250 13.38 2.61 0.72
CA VAL A 250 12.93 3.57 -0.29
C VAL A 250 12.35 2.82 -1.48
N THR A 251 11.21 3.30 -1.97
CA THR A 251 10.42 2.68 -3.02
C THR A 251 10.03 3.73 -4.04
N LEU A 252 9.65 3.33 -5.24
CA LEU A 252 9.19 4.29 -6.26
C LEU A 252 7.99 5.13 -5.78
N ILE A 253 7.12 4.57 -4.91
CA ILE A 253 5.99 5.31 -4.33
C ILE A 253 6.47 6.42 -3.39
N ASP A 254 7.54 6.20 -2.65
CA ASP A 254 8.06 7.20 -1.71
C ASP A 254 8.57 8.44 -2.45
N VAL A 255 9.17 8.23 -3.64
CA VAL A 255 9.63 9.28 -4.55
C VAL A 255 8.49 10.14 -5.11
N LEU A 256 7.25 9.63 -5.10
CA LEU A 256 6.09 10.43 -5.49
C LEU A 256 5.74 11.53 -4.49
N THR A 257 6.14 11.38 -3.21
CA THR A 257 5.81 12.34 -2.14
C THR A 257 6.25 13.78 -2.47
N PRO A 258 7.51 14.05 -2.85
CA PRO A 258 7.91 15.40 -3.27
C PRO A 258 7.16 15.88 -4.52
N ILE A 259 6.84 14.99 -5.47
CA ILE A 259 6.12 15.32 -6.71
C ILE A 259 4.69 15.75 -6.41
N ALA A 260 3.99 15.02 -5.53
CA ALA A 260 2.63 15.32 -5.11
C ALA A 260 2.52 16.71 -4.41
N ARG A 261 3.61 17.18 -3.80
CA ARG A 261 3.68 18.48 -3.11
C ARG A 261 3.89 19.67 -4.05
N LEU A 262 4.32 19.45 -5.30
CA LEU A 262 4.59 20.54 -6.26
C LEU A 262 3.34 21.37 -6.59
N GLU A 263 2.14 20.79 -6.48
CA GLU A 263 0.88 21.44 -6.84
C GLU A 263 0.38 22.45 -5.79
N SER A 264 0.87 22.43 -4.55
CA SER A 264 0.04 22.93 -3.44
C SER A 264 0.64 24.03 -2.56
N GLN A 265 0.06 25.22 -2.74
CA GLN A 265 -0.44 26.07 -1.65
C GLN A 265 -1.79 25.56 -1.06
N ARG A 266 -2.24 24.32 -1.39
CA ARG A 266 -3.59 23.80 -1.07
C ARG A 266 -3.62 22.50 -0.27
N LEU A 267 -2.51 22.12 0.37
CA LEU A 267 -2.35 20.91 1.20
C LEU A 267 -3.01 21.09 2.59
N GLU A 268 -4.30 21.39 2.65
CA GLU A 268 -4.95 21.67 3.95
C GLU A 268 -5.84 20.54 4.49
N ASN A 269 -6.27 19.56 3.69
CA ASN A 269 -7.32 18.62 4.13
C ASN A 269 -6.92 17.14 4.07
N ILE A 270 -7.47 16.38 5.01
CA ILE A 270 -7.49 14.91 5.02
C ILE A 270 -8.81 14.47 4.37
N ASP A 271 -8.74 13.74 3.27
CA ASP A 271 -9.92 13.23 2.57
C ASP A 271 -10.55 12.06 3.35
N VAL A 272 -11.87 11.92 3.24
CA VAL A 272 -12.64 10.89 3.93
C VAL A 272 -13.22 9.91 2.93
N GLN A 273 -12.88 8.64 3.09
CA GLN A 273 -13.45 7.54 2.33
C GLN A 273 -14.17 6.57 3.26
N VAL A 274 -15.36 6.10 2.85
CA VAL A 274 -16.16 5.18 3.64
C VAL A 274 -16.58 3.98 2.80
N VAL A 275 -16.32 2.78 3.31
CA VAL A 275 -16.61 1.51 2.64
C VAL A 275 -17.52 0.67 3.54
N TYR A 276 -18.70 0.34 3.03
CA TYR A 276 -19.68 -0.50 3.72
C TYR A 276 -19.68 -1.92 3.14
N LYS A 277 -19.37 -2.93 3.95
CA LYS A 277 -19.59 -4.35 3.66
C LYS A 277 -20.65 -4.92 4.59
N LEU A 278 -21.85 -4.35 4.50
CA LEU A 278 -23.04 -4.71 5.28
C LEU A 278 -24.17 -5.02 4.28
N GLY A 279 -25.14 -5.85 4.67
CA GLY A 279 -26.25 -6.25 3.78
C GLY A 279 -27.07 -5.08 3.25
N SER A 280 -27.39 -4.10 4.10
CA SER A 280 -28.02 -2.84 3.72
C SER A 280 -27.69 -1.74 4.73
N VAL A 281 -27.60 -0.49 4.27
CA VAL A 281 -27.32 0.69 5.12
C VAL A 281 -28.18 1.84 4.65
N ASP A 282 -28.96 2.42 5.56
CA ASP A 282 -29.83 3.56 5.28
C ASP A 282 -29.02 4.85 5.03
N ALA A 283 -29.59 5.77 4.25
CA ALA A 283 -28.93 7.01 3.86
C ALA A 283 -28.58 7.90 5.06
N SER A 284 -29.44 7.94 6.09
CA SER A 284 -29.23 8.76 7.28
C SER A 284 -28.01 8.31 8.08
N SER A 285 -27.78 6.99 8.18
CA SER A 285 -26.60 6.43 8.82
C SER A 285 -25.32 6.73 8.05
N LYS A 286 -25.36 6.71 6.71
CA LYS A 286 -24.21 7.09 5.86
C LYS A 286 -23.83 8.55 6.06
N GLU A 287 -24.82 9.43 6.13
CA GLU A 287 -24.62 10.86 6.35
C GLU A 287 -24.01 11.14 7.73
N ARG A 288 -24.54 10.52 8.80
CA ARG A 288 -24.00 10.66 10.16
C ARG A 288 -22.53 10.22 10.26
N VAL A 289 -22.17 9.09 9.65
CA VAL A 289 -20.78 8.60 9.63
C VAL A 289 -19.88 9.54 8.86
N SER A 290 -20.32 10.00 7.69
CA SER A 290 -19.55 10.92 6.85
C SER A 290 -19.30 12.25 7.55
N LEU A 291 -20.32 12.80 8.21
CA LEU A 291 -20.21 14.03 8.99
C LEU A 291 -19.27 13.86 10.19
N MET A 292 -19.34 12.72 10.89
CA MET A 292 -18.45 12.41 12.01
C MET A 292 -16.98 12.34 11.56
N ALA A 293 -16.71 11.63 10.47
CA ALA A 293 -15.36 11.51 9.92
C ALA A 293 -14.79 12.84 9.42
N ARG A 294 -15.63 13.68 8.78
CA ARG A 294 -15.25 15.05 8.39
C ARG A 294 -14.97 15.94 9.59
N ARG A 295 -15.80 15.90 10.64
CA ARG A 295 -15.53 16.64 11.88
C ARG A 295 -14.23 16.17 12.55
N PHE A 296 -13.98 14.86 12.56
CA PHE A 296 -12.76 14.30 13.10
C PHE A 296 -11.54 14.84 12.34
N THR A 297 -11.51 14.70 11.02
CA THR A 297 -10.40 15.17 10.17
C THR A 297 -10.16 16.67 10.26
N ASN A 298 -11.24 17.48 10.29
CA ASN A 298 -11.11 18.93 10.45
C ASN A 298 -10.49 19.34 11.81
N ARG A 299 -10.76 18.59 12.90
CA ARG A 299 -10.15 18.87 14.22
C ARG A 299 -8.66 18.55 14.27
N LEU A 300 -8.18 17.62 13.45
CA LEU A 300 -6.76 17.23 13.43
C LEU A 300 -5.83 18.35 12.95
N GLY A 301 -6.35 19.23 12.08
CA GLY A 301 -5.66 20.40 11.54
C GLY A 301 -4.35 20.07 10.81
N ARG A 302 -3.51 21.11 10.59
CA ARG A 302 -2.23 21.01 9.86
C ARG A 302 -1.16 20.15 10.54
N THR A 303 -1.35 19.80 11.82
CA THR A 303 -0.32 19.13 12.63
C THR A 303 0.03 17.74 12.09
N ILE A 304 -0.96 17.07 11.50
CA ILE A 304 -0.86 15.65 11.14
C ILE A 304 -0.58 15.46 9.63
N GLY A 305 -0.59 16.56 8.88
CA GLY A 305 -0.32 16.56 7.44
C GLY A 305 -1.56 16.25 6.59
N THR A 306 -1.33 15.95 5.31
CA THR A 306 -2.39 15.65 4.33
C THR A 306 -2.49 14.16 4.08
N GLY A 307 -3.68 13.65 3.76
CA GLY A 307 -3.85 12.26 3.41
C GLY A 307 -5.29 11.80 3.43
N VAL A 308 -5.53 10.53 3.76
CA VAL A 308 -6.86 9.91 3.71
C VAL A 308 -7.19 9.21 5.02
N LEU A 309 -8.41 9.43 5.49
CA LEU A 309 -9.09 8.63 6.50
C LEU A 309 -10.05 7.65 5.79
N THR A 310 -9.76 6.36 5.89
CA THR A 310 -10.66 5.31 5.39
C THR A 310 -11.39 4.62 6.54
N LEU A 311 -12.72 4.55 6.47
CA LEU A 311 -13.57 3.80 7.39
C LEU A 311 -14.12 2.56 6.69
N HIS A 312 -13.79 1.37 7.20
CA HIS A 312 -14.28 0.09 6.66
C HIS A 312 -15.21 -0.59 7.65
N PHE A 313 -16.48 -0.75 7.27
CA PHE A 313 -17.49 -1.45 8.05
C PHE A 313 -17.67 -2.89 7.55
N LYS A 314 -17.72 -3.83 8.48
CA LYS A 314 -18.05 -5.25 8.23
C LYS A 314 -18.95 -5.79 9.33
N GLU A 315 -19.76 -6.79 9.01
CA GLU A 315 -20.50 -7.56 10.01
C GLU A 315 -19.52 -8.49 10.76
N HIS A 316 -19.66 -8.55 12.08
CA HIS A 316 -19.02 -9.55 12.92
C HIS A 316 -19.83 -10.86 12.88
N LYS A 317 -19.18 -11.96 13.28
CA LYS A 317 -19.85 -13.27 13.37
C LYS A 317 -20.80 -13.36 14.56
N GLU A 318 -20.55 -12.58 15.61
CA GLU A 318 -21.43 -12.50 16.77
C GLU A 318 -22.70 -11.74 16.43
N LYS A 319 -23.84 -12.33 16.80
CA LYS A 319 -25.17 -11.76 16.62
C LYS A 319 -25.85 -11.65 17.98
N HIS A 320 -26.67 -10.64 18.16
CA HIS A 320 -27.63 -10.56 19.25
C HIS A 320 -29.02 -10.31 18.65
N GLY A 321 -29.88 -11.32 18.71
CA GLY A 321 -31.13 -11.34 17.94
C GLY A 321 -30.86 -11.30 16.42
N GLU A 322 -31.56 -10.43 15.70
CA GLU A 322 -31.39 -10.24 14.25
C GLU A 322 -30.24 -9.29 13.88
N ARG A 323 -29.62 -8.63 14.86
CA ARG A 323 -28.57 -7.62 14.62
C ARG A 323 -27.18 -8.21 14.77
N HIS A 324 -26.37 -8.01 13.74
CA HIS A 324 -24.95 -8.31 13.79
C HIS A 324 -24.20 -7.19 14.52
N LEU A 325 -23.20 -7.55 15.31
CA LEU A 325 -22.23 -6.57 15.80
C LEU A 325 -21.46 -6.01 14.60
N ILE A 326 -21.34 -4.69 14.50
CA ILE A 326 -20.65 -4.02 13.39
C ILE A 326 -19.23 -3.71 13.82
N HIS A 327 -18.27 -4.12 13.00
CA HIS A 327 -16.87 -3.79 13.18
C HIS A 327 -16.45 -2.72 12.19
N CYS A 328 -16.01 -1.57 12.71
CA CYS A 328 -15.39 -0.49 11.93
C CYS A 328 -13.87 -0.54 12.08
N ARG A 329 -13.15 -0.54 10.96
CA ARG A 329 -11.71 -0.29 10.93
C ARG A 329 -11.48 1.09 10.33
N ALA A 330 -11.02 2.02 11.15
CA ALA A 330 -10.53 3.32 10.72
C ALA A 330 -9.04 3.24 10.42
N ARG A 331 -8.62 3.82 9.31
CA ARG A 331 -7.21 3.99 8.96
C ARG A 331 -6.99 5.43 8.55
N LEU A 332 -6.17 6.14 9.31
CA LEU A 332 -5.70 7.47 8.93
C LEU A 332 -4.28 7.31 8.38
N LYS A 333 -4.08 7.62 7.11
CA LYS A 333 -2.76 7.65 6.49
C LYS A 333 -2.51 9.06 6.01
N THR A 334 -1.51 9.71 6.56
CA THR A 334 -1.04 11.02 6.13
C THR A 334 0.38 10.92 5.57
N ASP A 335 0.88 12.02 5.03
CA ASP A 335 2.27 12.18 4.59
C ASP A 335 3.28 12.20 5.76
N LYS A 336 2.80 12.21 7.01
CA LYS A 336 3.64 12.23 8.22
C LYS A 336 3.40 11.03 9.13
N TYR A 337 2.17 10.53 9.21
CA TYR A 337 1.78 9.55 10.22
C TYR A 337 0.79 8.54 9.66
N GLN A 338 0.81 7.33 10.23
CA GLN A 338 -0.19 6.31 9.96
C GLN A 338 -0.76 5.79 11.27
N PHE A 339 -2.09 5.80 11.37
CA PHE A 339 -2.82 5.33 12.54
C PHE A 339 -3.92 4.36 12.12
N VAL A 340 -4.19 3.40 13.00
CA VAL A 340 -5.26 2.42 12.81
C VAL A 340 -6.08 2.33 14.08
N GLY A 341 -7.38 2.52 13.92
CA GLY A 341 -8.37 2.36 14.96
C GLY A 341 -9.33 1.24 14.59
N ILE A 342 -9.70 0.45 15.58
CA ILE A 342 -10.76 -0.56 15.45
C ILE A 342 -11.86 -0.19 16.42
N GLY A 343 -13.11 -0.24 15.99
CA GLY A 343 -14.26 0.01 16.83
C GLY A 343 -15.34 -1.01 16.55
N GLU A 344 -16.07 -1.40 17.59
CA GLU A 344 -17.16 -2.36 17.51
C GLU A 344 -18.40 -1.73 18.12
N GLY A 345 -19.55 -1.93 17.50
CA GLY A 345 -20.78 -1.34 17.99
C GLY A 345 -22.00 -1.96 17.35
N TRP A 346 -23.13 -1.84 18.03
CA TRP A 346 -24.44 -2.25 17.52
C TRP A 346 -25.01 -1.27 16.48
N THR A 347 -24.35 -0.12 16.31
CA THR A 347 -24.66 0.89 15.28
C THR A 347 -23.40 1.30 14.53
N LEU A 348 -23.58 1.81 13.31
CA LEU A 348 -22.51 2.33 12.46
C LEU A 348 -21.77 3.50 13.12
N ASP A 349 -22.52 4.44 13.70
CA ASP A 349 -22.01 5.61 14.40
C ASP A 349 -21.15 5.23 15.61
N LEU A 350 -21.60 4.29 16.44
CA LEU A 350 -20.84 3.85 17.61
C LEU A 350 -19.54 3.16 17.21
N ALA A 351 -19.61 2.23 16.24
CA ALA A 351 -18.43 1.53 15.74
C ALA A 351 -17.42 2.52 15.14
N ALA A 352 -17.88 3.50 14.35
CA ALA A 352 -17.04 4.55 13.79
C ALA A 352 -16.39 5.41 14.88
N ARG A 353 -17.18 5.88 15.86
CA ARG A 353 -16.70 6.70 16.98
C ARG A 353 -15.61 5.97 17.75
N MET A 354 -15.84 4.71 18.14
CA MET A 354 -14.82 3.93 18.87
C MET A 354 -13.53 3.75 18.07
N ALA A 355 -13.62 3.54 16.75
CA ALA A 355 -12.45 3.44 15.89
C ALA A 355 -11.69 4.77 15.81
N LEU A 356 -12.39 5.89 15.65
CA LEU A 356 -11.80 7.23 15.58
C LEU A 356 -11.20 7.67 16.92
N ASP A 357 -11.86 7.40 18.05
CA ASP A 357 -11.37 7.71 19.39
C ASP A 357 -10.04 6.98 19.68
N ARG A 358 -9.87 5.75 19.18
CA ARG A 358 -8.57 5.03 19.28
C ARG A 358 -7.47 5.70 18.46
N ILE A 359 -7.77 6.19 17.26
CA ILE A 359 -6.82 6.98 16.47
C ILE A 359 -6.48 8.28 17.20
N GLU A 360 -7.47 8.96 17.76
CA GLU A 360 -7.28 10.21 18.52
C GLU A 360 -6.31 10.00 19.68
N ARG A 361 -6.48 8.93 20.47
CA ARG A 361 -5.55 8.57 21.55
C ARG A 361 -4.15 8.30 21.05
N GLN A 362 -3.99 7.52 19.96
CA GLN A 362 -2.67 7.25 19.37
C GLN A 362 -1.97 8.54 18.92
N ILE A 363 -2.71 9.49 18.35
CA ILE A 363 -2.19 10.80 17.96
C ILE A 363 -1.72 11.59 19.18
N ILE A 364 -2.54 11.65 20.24
CA ILE A 364 -2.17 12.35 21.48
C ILE A 364 -0.92 11.74 22.08
N THR A 365 -0.87 10.41 22.24
CA THR A 365 0.32 9.71 22.77
C THR A 365 1.55 9.97 21.91
N SER A 366 1.42 9.98 20.59
CA SER A 366 2.54 10.26 19.67
C SER A 366 3.02 11.71 19.78
N LYS A 367 2.10 12.67 19.96
CA LYS A 367 2.44 14.09 20.19
C LYS A 367 3.06 14.32 21.56
N GLU A 368 2.54 13.69 22.60
CA GLU A 368 3.10 13.74 23.95
C GLU A 368 4.50 13.13 23.99
N LEU A 369 4.73 12.01 23.32
CA LEU A 369 6.08 11.43 23.17
C LEU A 369 7.03 12.39 22.43
N ALA A 370 6.57 13.03 21.36
CA ALA A 370 7.35 14.04 20.63
C ALA A 370 7.62 15.32 21.46
N MET A 371 6.72 15.70 22.37
CA MET A 371 6.87 16.85 23.25
C MET A 371 7.69 16.55 24.52
N LYS A 372 7.54 15.37 25.13
CA LYS A 372 8.29 14.96 26.33
C LYS A 372 9.74 14.61 26.03
N TYR A 373 10.01 14.17 24.81
CA TYR A 373 11.35 13.82 24.35
C TYR A 373 11.68 14.52 23.03
N PRO A 374 11.77 15.87 22.99
CA PRO A 374 12.16 16.58 21.77
C PRO A 374 13.56 16.18 21.30
N PHE A 375 14.40 15.75 22.25
CA PHE A 375 15.78 15.28 22.08
C PHE A 375 15.94 13.80 22.49
N GLY A 376 14.86 13.01 22.50
CA GLY A 376 14.91 11.60 22.93
C GLY A 376 15.88 10.74 22.13
N VAL A 377 16.12 11.13 20.87
CA VAL A 377 17.13 10.51 20.00
C VAL A 377 18.55 10.81 20.51
N GLU A 378 18.83 12.06 20.88
CA GLU A 378 20.16 12.53 21.34
C GLU A 378 20.51 12.02 22.75
N LEU A 379 19.51 11.80 23.61
CA LEU A 379 19.70 11.21 24.94
C LEU A 379 19.97 9.70 24.87
N ILE A 380 19.33 8.99 23.92
CA ILE A 380 19.59 7.57 23.66
C ILE A 380 20.97 7.39 23.00
N GLU A 381 21.39 8.31 22.12
CA GLU A 381 22.74 8.33 21.54
C GLU A 381 23.83 8.59 22.61
N ARG A 382 23.62 9.54 23.53
CA ARG A 382 24.55 9.79 24.65
C ARG A 382 24.62 8.65 25.68
N LEU A 383 23.50 7.99 25.95
CA LEU A 383 23.48 6.82 26.84
C LEU A 383 24.14 5.60 26.20
N ALA A 384 24.14 5.50 24.87
CA ALA A 384 24.84 4.45 24.12
C ALA A 384 26.36 4.70 23.99
N GLU A 385 26.85 5.92 24.20
CA GLU A 385 28.29 6.24 24.24
C GLU A 385 28.93 6.05 25.63
N THR A 386 28.13 5.82 26.68
CA THR A 386 28.63 5.74 28.06
C THR A 386 28.59 4.32 28.65
N TYR A 387 28.25 3.28 27.86
CA TYR A 387 28.26 1.88 28.28
C TYR A 387 28.87 0.93 27.27
#